data_AF-A0A7X1JCZ8-F1
#
_entry.id   AF-A0A7X1JCZ8-F1
#
_cell.length_a   1.000
_cell.length_b   1.000
_cell.length_c   1.000
_cell.angle_alpha   90.00
_cell.angle_beta   90.00
_cell.angle_gamma   90.00
#
_symmetry.space_group_name_H-M   'P 1'
#
loop_
_entity.id
_entity.type
_entity.pdbx_description
1 polymer ?
#
loop_
_entity_poly.entity_id
_entity_poly.type
_entity_poly.pdbx_seq_one_letter_code
_entity_poly.pdbx_strand_id
1 'polypeptide(L)'
;MFRRMARSLLAFVMITSGAVVGMSATAGTAHADECYTWSRTLSEGASGSDVTQLQIRVAGWVTSGERLSYDGQYGARTAAAVKKFQSAYGLVADGVAGPATFSKLYALQDADCTPIHFTYAELNRCNSDWSGGAVSAATAKANALKTMWKLEAMRHALGDVPLTVSSGFRSYACNSAVGGSSTSRHLYGDAADLTGSPTLCRLAQQARTHGFSEILGPGYPGHNDHTHVALDPSPYWSAPTCGI
;
A
#
# COMPACT_ATOMS: atom_id res chain seq x y z
N MET A 1 -62.86 -29.16 65.75
CA MET A 1 -61.93 -28.29 66.51
C MET A 1 -60.81 -27.86 65.56
N PHE A 2 -60.75 -26.57 65.18
CA PHE A 2 -59.72 -25.56 65.57
C PHE A 2 -58.26 -26.01 65.29
N ARG A 3 -57.31 -25.27 64.70
CA ARG A 3 -57.12 -23.88 64.23
C ARG A 3 -55.77 -23.88 63.47
N ARG A 4 -55.66 -23.22 62.31
CA ARG A 4 -54.73 -22.10 61.98
C ARG A 4 -53.23 -22.20 62.38
N MET A 5 -52.35 -21.93 61.41
CA MET A 5 -51.29 -20.88 61.38
C MET A 5 -49.96 -21.31 60.71
N ALA A 6 -49.75 -20.75 59.51
CA ALA A 6 -48.56 -20.05 58.99
C ALA A 6 -47.13 -20.45 59.43
N ARG A 7 -46.24 -20.61 58.43
CA ARG A 7 -45.05 -19.75 58.30
C ARG A 7 -44.48 -19.81 56.87
N SER A 8 -44.52 -18.64 56.24
CA SER A 8 -43.86 -18.29 54.99
C SER A 8 -42.34 -18.41 55.10
N LEU A 9 -41.67 -18.82 54.03
CA LEU A 9 -40.35 -18.31 53.65
C LEU A 9 -40.25 -18.37 52.12
N LEU A 10 -40.35 -17.20 51.50
CA LEU A 10 -39.96 -16.99 50.10
C LEU A 10 -38.46 -17.25 49.98
N ALA A 11 -38.06 -18.09 49.04
CA ALA A 11 -36.72 -18.05 48.46
C ALA A 11 -36.86 -17.64 46.99
N PHE A 12 -36.58 -16.37 46.75
CA PHE A 12 -36.51 -15.76 45.41
C PHE A 12 -35.17 -16.21 44.81
N VAL A 13 -35.16 -17.21 43.93
CA VAL A 13 -33.99 -17.50 43.11
C VAL A 13 -34.17 -16.77 41.79
N MET A 14 -33.49 -15.62 41.67
CA MET A 14 -33.45 -14.84 40.44
C MET A 14 -32.76 -15.66 39.34
N ILE A 15 -33.50 -15.95 38.27
CA ILE A 15 -32.96 -16.40 36.99
C ILE A 15 -32.30 -15.18 36.35
N THR A 16 -30.98 -15.07 36.48
CA THR A 16 -30.22 -14.09 35.69
C THR A 16 -29.99 -14.65 34.30
N SER A 17 -30.84 -14.27 33.36
CA SER A 17 -30.59 -14.39 31.92
C SER A 17 -29.40 -13.47 31.57
N GLY A 18 -28.19 -14.03 31.57
CA GLY A 18 -27.00 -13.34 31.09
C GLY A 18 -27.08 -13.20 29.58
N ALA A 19 -27.43 -12.02 29.08
CA ALA A 19 -27.24 -11.68 27.68
C ALA A 19 -25.72 -11.55 27.43
N VAL A 20 -25.15 -12.53 26.73
CA VAL A 20 -23.78 -12.42 26.20
C VAL A 20 -23.86 -11.45 25.02
N VAL A 21 -23.64 -10.15 25.30
CA VAL A 21 -23.37 -9.18 24.24
C VAL A 21 -21.97 -9.47 23.74
N GLY A 22 -21.88 -10.12 22.58
CA GLY A 22 -20.61 -10.25 21.86
C GLY A 22 -20.15 -8.87 21.42
N MET A 23 -19.12 -8.33 22.09
CA MET A 23 -18.38 -7.19 21.55
C MET A 23 -17.58 -7.68 20.35
N SER A 24 -18.12 -7.44 19.15
CA SER A 24 -17.34 -7.46 17.92
C SER A 24 -16.27 -6.37 18.01
N ALA A 25 -15.02 -6.74 18.20
CA ALA A 25 -13.90 -5.81 18.11
C ALA A 25 -13.75 -5.35 16.64
N THR A 26 -14.29 -4.18 16.30
CA THR A 26 -14.01 -3.49 15.03
C THR A 26 -12.66 -2.78 15.13
N ALA A 27 -11.56 -3.52 15.27
CA ALA A 27 -10.23 -2.92 15.41
C ALA A 27 -9.60 -2.48 14.06
N GLY A 28 -10.25 -2.77 12.92
CA GLY A 28 -9.66 -2.56 11.59
C GLY A 28 -9.86 -1.20 10.94
N THR A 29 -10.69 -0.30 11.50
CA THR A 29 -10.97 1.02 10.90
C THR A 29 -10.36 2.20 11.65
N ALA A 30 -9.97 2.00 12.91
CA ALA A 30 -9.54 3.10 13.78
C ALA A 30 -8.22 3.75 13.32
N HIS A 31 -7.24 2.97 12.86
CA HIS A 31 -5.95 3.49 12.40
C HIS A 31 -6.01 4.18 11.03
N ALA A 32 -6.99 3.83 10.19
CA ALA A 32 -7.07 4.36 8.83
C ALA A 32 -7.54 5.82 8.77
N ASP A 33 -8.45 6.20 9.68
CA ASP A 33 -8.97 7.57 9.83
C ASP A 33 -7.94 8.55 10.41
N GLU A 34 -6.82 8.04 10.95
CA GLU A 34 -5.73 8.88 11.47
C GLU A 34 -4.90 9.51 10.33
N CYS A 35 -4.80 8.82 9.19
CA CYS A 35 -4.09 9.33 8.01
C CYS A 35 -4.99 10.20 7.12
N TYR A 36 -6.08 9.62 6.60
CA TYR A 36 -6.95 10.28 5.63
C TYR A 36 -8.30 9.57 5.51
N THR A 37 -9.38 10.35 5.62
CA THR A 37 -10.76 9.86 5.45
C THR A 37 -11.42 10.56 4.25
N TRP A 38 -11.93 9.76 3.30
CA TRP A 38 -12.75 10.26 2.19
C TRP A 38 -14.17 10.56 2.68
N SER A 39 -14.63 11.80 2.47
CA SER A 39 -15.94 12.29 2.91
C SER A 39 -17.05 12.21 1.85
N ARG A 40 -16.70 11.83 0.61
CA ARG A 40 -17.65 11.72 -0.51
C ARG A 40 -17.26 10.59 -1.46
N THR A 41 -18.23 10.13 -2.24
CA THR A 41 -17.99 9.22 -3.36
C THR A 41 -17.23 9.96 -4.48
N LEU A 42 -16.25 9.29 -5.08
CA LEU A 42 -15.47 9.82 -6.20
C LEU A 42 -15.71 8.98 -7.46
N SER A 43 -15.94 9.67 -8.57
CA SER A 43 -16.16 9.08 -9.90
C SER A 43 -15.56 10.00 -10.97
N GLU A 44 -15.63 9.59 -12.23
CA GLU A 44 -15.14 10.41 -13.35
C GLU A 44 -15.70 11.84 -13.30
N GLY A 45 -14.82 12.81 -13.56
CA GLY A 45 -15.12 14.25 -13.47
C GLY A 45 -14.91 14.86 -12.09
N ALA A 46 -14.75 14.05 -11.03
CA ALA A 46 -14.34 14.56 -9.73
C ALA A 46 -12.92 15.12 -9.78
N SER A 47 -12.68 16.17 -8.98
CA SER A 47 -11.36 16.76 -8.81
C SER A 47 -11.10 17.14 -7.36
N GLY A 48 -9.83 17.25 -6.98
CA GLY A 48 -9.41 17.70 -5.65
C GLY A 48 -8.30 16.88 -5.02
N SER A 49 -7.90 17.28 -3.81
CA SER A 49 -6.88 16.57 -3.04
C SER A 49 -7.32 15.16 -2.64
N ASP A 50 -8.62 14.93 -2.45
CA ASP A 50 -9.21 13.61 -2.20
C ASP A 50 -9.03 12.64 -3.37
N VAL A 51 -9.09 13.16 -4.60
CA VAL A 51 -8.74 12.41 -5.81
C VAL A 51 -7.24 12.11 -5.85
N THR A 52 -6.37 13.07 -5.52
CA THR A 52 -4.91 12.82 -5.44
C THR A 52 -4.61 11.72 -4.42
N GLN A 53 -5.26 11.77 -3.26
CA GLN A 53 -5.14 10.76 -2.22
C GLN A 53 -5.57 9.39 -2.74
N LEU A 54 -6.70 9.30 -3.46
CA LEU A 54 -7.15 8.05 -4.08
C LEU A 54 -6.13 7.54 -5.11
N GLN A 55 -5.65 8.42 -5.99
CA GLN A 55 -4.65 8.09 -7.02
C GLN A 55 -3.38 7.48 -6.41
N ILE A 56 -2.91 7.96 -5.25
CA ILE A 56 -1.78 7.36 -4.53
C ILE A 56 -2.07 5.89 -4.17
N ARG A 57 -3.24 5.60 -3.62
CA ARG A 57 -3.61 4.24 -3.16
C ARG A 57 -3.80 3.26 -4.31
N VAL A 58 -4.31 3.74 -5.44
CA VAL A 58 -4.62 2.87 -6.59
C VAL A 58 -3.52 2.87 -7.67
N ALA A 59 -2.41 3.58 -7.47
CA ALA A 59 -1.34 3.72 -8.47
C ALA A 59 -0.67 2.39 -8.89
N GLY A 60 -0.78 1.35 -8.06
CA GLY A 60 -0.29 0.01 -8.37
C GLY A 60 -1.26 -0.83 -9.22
N TRP A 61 -2.47 -0.35 -9.53
CA TRP A 61 -3.48 -1.11 -10.26
C TRP A 61 -3.63 -0.64 -11.70
N VAL A 62 -2.55 -0.77 -12.50
CA VAL A 62 -2.50 -0.27 -13.89
C VAL A 62 -2.20 -1.39 -14.88
N THR A 63 -2.34 -1.15 -16.18
CA THR A 63 -1.92 -2.12 -17.22
C THR A 63 -0.41 -2.06 -17.42
N SER A 64 0.17 -3.08 -18.07
CA SER A 64 1.61 -3.10 -18.36
C SER A 64 2.06 -1.84 -19.09
N GLY A 65 3.05 -1.14 -18.53
CA GLY A 65 3.64 0.07 -19.10
C GLY A 65 2.83 1.35 -18.85
N GLU A 66 1.64 1.24 -18.26
CA GLU A 66 0.85 2.40 -17.87
C GLU A 66 1.28 2.99 -16.53
N ARG A 67 0.98 4.27 -16.34
CA ARG A 67 1.22 5.01 -15.10
C ARG A 67 0.04 5.92 -14.82
N LEU A 68 -0.33 6.02 -13.55
CA LEU A 68 -1.34 6.95 -13.08
C LEU A 68 -0.68 8.30 -12.76
N SER A 69 -1.31 9.40 -13.17
CA SER A 69 -0.95 10.75 -12.72
C SER A 69 -1.48 10.98 -11.30
N TYR A 70 -0.81 11.86 -10.55
CA TYR A 70 -1.23 12.31 -9.22
C TYR A 70 -1.73 13.76 -9.29
N ASP A 71 -2.56 14.05 -10.29
CA ASP A 71 -3.00 15.39 -10.67
C ASP A 71 -4.28 15.84 -9.95
N GLY A 72 -4.89 14.95 -9.16
CA GLY A 72 -6.17 15.24 -8.51
C GLY A 72 -7.34 15.31 -9.48
N GLN A 73 -7.21 14.77 -10.70
CA GLN A 73 -8.28 14.68 -11.69
C GLN A 73 -8.73 13.23 -11.86
N TYR A 74 -10.02 12.98 -11.62
CA TYR A 74 -10.60 11.65 -11.80
C TYR A 74 -10.99 11.47 -13.26
N GLY A 75 -10.01 11.13 -14.10
CA GLY A 75 -10.23 10.76 -15.49
C GLY A 75 -10.34 9.25 -15.70
N ALA A 76 -10.42 8.83 -16.97
CA ALA A 76 -10.56 7.43 -17.37
C ALA A 76 -9.48 6.50 -16.82
N ARG A 77 -8.23 6.98 -16.71
CA ARG A 77 -7.14 6.19 -16.10
C ARG A 77 -7.34 5.95 -14.60
N THR A 78 -7.86 6.94 -13.87
CA THR A 78 -8.21 6.79 -12.45
C THR A 78 -9.37 5.81 -12.30
N ALA A 79 -10.41 5.92 -13.13
CA ALA A 79 -11.54 4.99 -13.13
C ALA A 79 -11.11 3.54 -13.42
N ALA A 80 -10.22 3.34 -14.41
CA ALA A 80 -9.66 2.03 -14.72
C ALA A 80 -8.83 1.46 -13.56
N ALA A 81 -8.01 2.28 -12.90
CA ALA A 81 -7.22 1.85 -11.75
C ALA A 81 -8.11 1.45 -10.56
N VAL A 82 -9.16 2.22 -10.28
CA VAL A 82 -10.16 1.90 -9.25
C VAL A 82 -10.89 0.60 -9.59
N LYS A 83 -11.30 0.41 -10.84
CA LYS A 83 -11.95 -0.82 -11.30
C LYS A 83 -11.06 -2.05 -11.10
N LYS A 84 -9.76 -1.92 -11.39
CA LYS A 84 -8.78 -3.00 -11.21
C LYS A 84 -8.51 -3.30 -9.73
N PHE A 85 -8.39 -2.27 -8.90
CA PHE A 85 -8.36 -2.42 -7.43
C PHE A 85 -9.59 -3.16 -6.91
N GLN A 86 -10.79 -2.72 -7.29
CA GLN A 86 -12.05 -3.34 -6.90
C GLN A 86 -12.10 -4.82 -7.29
N SER A 87 -11.73 -5.12 -8.54
CA SER A 87 -11.68 -6.50 -9.05
C SER A 87 -10.71 -7.38 -8.26
N ALA A 88 -9.51 -6.86 -7.98
CA ALA A 88 -8.48 -7.58 -7.23
C ALA A 88 -8.94 -7.96 -5.82
N TYR A 89 -9.73 -7.09 -5.18
CA TYR A 89 -10.24 -7.31 -3.82
C TYR A 89 -11.68 -7.83 -3.76
N GLY A 90 -12.23 -8.34 -4.86
CA GLY A 90 -13.56 -8.96 -4.88
C GLY A 90 -14.73 -8.01 -4.65
N LEU A 91 -14.54 -6.72 -4.93
CA LEU A 91 -15.59 -5.69 -4.90
C LEU A 91 -16.31 -5.61 -6.25
N VAL A 92 -17.46 -4.93 -6.27
CA VAL A 92 -18.11 -4.54 -7.54
C VAL A 92 -17.18 -3.60 -8.30
N ALA A 93 -16.76 -4.02 -9.50
CA ALA A 93 -15.79 -3.33 -10.32
C ALA A 93 -16.45 -2.28 -11.24
N ASP A 94 -17.06 -1.25 -10.64
CA ASP A 94 -17.77 -0.18 -11.35
C ASP A 94 -16.86 1.02 -11.71
N GLY A 95 -15.67 1.12 -11.10
CA GLY A 95 -14.78 2.27 -11.28
C GLY A 95 -15.21 3.52 -10.51
N VAL A 96 -16.14 3.38 -9.57
CA VAL A 96 -16.61 4.44 -8.65
C VAL A 96 -16.09 4.16 -7.25
N ALA A 97 -15.27 5.06 -6.71
CA ALA A 97 -14.78 4.95 -5.34
C ALA A 97 -15.84 5.43 -4.35
N GLY A 98 -16.69 4.49 -3.91
CA GLY A 98 -17.69 4.67 -2.84
C GLY A 98 -17.30 3.99 -1.53
N PRO A 99 -18.22 3.89 -0.55
CA PRO A 99 -17.95 3.38 0.80
C PRO A 99 -17.25 2.01 0.85
N ALA A 100 -17.61 1.06 -0.01
CA ALA A 100 -16.96 -0.25 -0.06
C ALA A 100 -15.50 -0.17 -0.53
N THR A 101 -15.21 0.71 -1.50
CA THR A 101 -13.84 0.95 -1.98
C THR A 101 -12.99 1.57 -0.88
N PHE A 102 -13.51 2.60 -0.20
CA PHE A 102 -12.80 3.26 0.89
C PHE A 102 -12.60 2.35 2.09
N SER A 103 -13.61 1.56 2.48
CA SER A 103 -13.48 0.57 3.56
C SER A 103 -12.35 -0.41 3.28
N LYS A 104 -12.17 -0.85 2.03
CA LYS A 104 -11.06 -1.72 1.66
C LYS A 104 -9.71 -1.00 1.69
N LEU A 105 -9.65 0.26 1.25
CA LEU A 105 -8.43 1.07 1.35
C LEU A 105 -8.03 1.31 2.80
N TYR A 106 -8.98 1.57 3.68
CA TYR A 106 -8.75 1.72 5.12
C TYR A 106 -8.18 0.46 5.75
N ALA A 107 -8.70 -0.72 5.40
CA ALA A 107 -8.15 -1.98 5.89
C ALA A 107 -6.71 -2.27 5.40
N LEU A 108 -6.21 -1.53 4.41
CA LEU A 108 -4.86 -1.64 3.88
C LEU A 108 -3.96 -0.48 4.33
N GLN A 109 -4.47 0.50 5.08
CA GLN A 109 -3.77 1.73 5.42
C GLN A 109 -3.43 1.78 6.92
N ASP A 110 -2.16 2.10 7.20
CA ASP A 110 -1.68 2.44 8.55
C ASP A 110 -1.85 3.93 8.88
N ALA A 111 -1.69 4.24 10.17
CA ALA A 111 -1.84 5.59 10.73
C ALA A 111 -0.97 6.66 10.06
N ASP A 112 0.20 6.29 9.55
CA ASP A 112 1.15 7.20 8.89
C ASP A 112 0.98 7.24 7.35
N CYS A 113 -0.17 6.75 6.87
CA CYS A 113 -0.57 6.63 5.47
C CYS A 113 0.11 5.53 4.67
N THR A 114 1.10 4.82 5.22
CA THR A 114 1.71 3.68 4.55
C THR A 114 0.73 2.52 4.41
N PRO A 115 0.94 1.60 3.45
CA PRO A 115 0.20 0.36 3.45
C PRO A 115 0.68 -0.57 4.57
N ILE A 116 -0.22 -1.38 5.13
CA ILE A 116 0.02 -2.22 6.33
C ILE A 116 1.19 -3.23 6.25
N HIS A 117 1.79 -3.43 5.07
CA HIS A 117 2.90 -4.37 4.87
C HIS A 117 4.23 -3.70 4.52
N PHE A 118 4.31 -2.37 4.44
CA PHE A 118 5.55 -1.64 4.13
C PHE A 118 5.68 -0.40 4.99
N THR A 119 6.87 -0.15 5.53
CA THR A 119 7.10 0.97 6.45
C THR A 119 8.13 1.96 5.91
N TYR A 120 8.08 3.21 6.37
CA TYR A 120 9.14 4.18 6.08
C TYR A 120 10.52 3.71 6.59
N ALA A 121 10.60 3.01 7.72
CA ALA A 121 11.86 2.50 8.25
C ALA A 121 12.46 1.40 7.35
N GLU A 122 11.61 0.52 6.82
CA GLU A 122 12.04 -0.49 5.84
C GLU A 122 12.56 0.17 4.56
N LEU A 123 11.86 1.19 4.06
CA LEU A 123 12.24 1.94 2.86
C LEU A 123 13.37 2.95 3.09
N ASN A 124 13.86 3.14 4.31
CA ASN A 124 15.04 3.96 4.59
C ASN A 124 15.94 3.30 5.64
N ARG A 125 16.89 2.51 5.16
CA ARG A 125 17.98 1.91 5.95
C ARG A 125 19.28 2.73 5.90
N CYS A 126 19.24 3.89 5.23
CA CYS A 126 20.40 4.76 5.05
C CYS A 126 20.58 5.71 6.26
N ASN A 127 19.49 6.32 6.72
CA ASN A 127 19.46 7.23 7.86
C ASN A 127 18.02 7.28 8.43
N SER A 128 17.77 8.12 9.44
CA SER A 128 16.46 8.23 10.08
C SER A 128 15.67 9.50 9.72
N ASP A 129 16.26 10.41 8.93
CA ASP A 129 15.71 11.74 8.68
C ASP A 129 15.39 12.01 7.20
N TRP A 130 15.72 11.07 6.30
CA TRP A 130 15.51 11.16 4.85
C TRP A 130 16.29 12.30 4.19
N SER A 131 17.32 12.84 4.87
CA SER A 131 18.13 13.93 4.35
C SER A 131 19.26 13.44 3.44
N GLY A 132 19.86 14.38 2.70
CA GLY A 132 21.02 14.12 1.85
C GLY A 132 20.72 13.45 0.50
N GLY A 133 19.46 13.35 0.10
CA GLY A 133 19.06 12.91 -1.25
C GLY A 133 19.07 14.03 -2.29
N ALA A 134 18.56 13.72 -3.48
CA ALA A 134 18.45 14.68 -4.60
C ALA A 134 17.24 15.64 -4.48
N VAL A 135 16.35 15.39 -3.52
CA VAL A 135 15.16 16.20 -3.22
C VAL A 135 15.03 16.41 -1.71
N SER A 136 14.11 17.28 -1.29
CA SER A 136 13.83 17.46 0.14
C SER A 136 13.35 16.17 0.79
N ALA A 137 13.63 15.99 2.09
CA ALA A 137 13.19 14.84 2.87
C ALA A 137 11.67 14.58 2.75
N ALA A 138 10.86 15.65 2.78
CA ALA A 138 9.42 15.55 2.59
C ALA A 138 9.03 15.02 1.20
N THR A 139 9.74 15.46 0.15
CA THR A 139 9.52 14.96 -1.23
C THR A 139 9.94 13.50 -1.34
N ALA A 140 11.08 13.13 -0.77
CA ALA A 140 11.56 11.74 -0.76
C ALA A 140 10.57 10.81 -0.03
N LYS A 141 10.03 11.23 1.11
CA LYS A 141 8.98 10.49 1.83
C LYS A 141 7.70 10.36 1.00
N ALA A 142 7.23 11.45 0.39
CA ALA A 142 6.03 11.41 -0.47
C ALA A 142 6.21 10.48 -1.69
N ASN A 143 7.43 10.42 -2.21
CA ASN A 143 7.82 9.52 -3.28
C ASN A 143 7.88 8.05 -2.82
N ALA A 144 8.43 7.79 -1.63
CA ALA A 144 8.45 6.45 -1.06
C ALA A 144 7.04 5.96 -0.75
N LEU A 145 6.14 6.83 -0.31
CA LEU A 145 4.74 6.49 -0.09
C LEU A 145 4.08 5.94 -1.37
N LYS A 146 4.31 6.59 -2.53
CA LYS A 146 3.83 6.10 -3.83
C LYS A 146 4.44 4.75 -4.20
N THR A 147 5.72 4.55 -3.87
CA THR A 147 6.43 3.28 -4.08
C THR A 147 5.80 2.17 -3.24
N MET A 148 5.56 2.41 -1.95
CA MET A 148 4.96 1.45 -1.04
C MET A 148 3.55 1.04 -1.47
N TRP A 149 2.68 1.97 -1.87
CA TRP A 149 1.34 1.62 -2.38
C TRP A 149 1.38 0.80 -3.69
N LYS A 150 2.40 0.98 -4.53
CA LYS A 150 2.63 0.11 -5.70
C LYS A 150 3.14 -1.27 -5.29
N LEU A 151 4.03 -1.34 -4.30
CA LEU A 151 4.51 -2.60 -3.73
C LEU A 151 3.37 -3.38 -3.05
N GLU A 152 2.42 -2.72 -2.37
CA GLU A 152 1.24 -3.37 -1.79
C GLU A 152 0.34 -4.01 -2.86
N ALA A 153 0.08 -3.30 -3.95
CA ALA A 153 -0.66 -3.87 -5.07
C ALA A 153 0.07 -5.08 -5.69
N MET A 154 1.39 -4.98 -5.82
CA MET A 154 2.24 -6.07 -6.34
C MET A 154 2.27 -7.27 -5.40
N ARG A 155 2.38 -7.04 -4.08
CA ARG A 155 2.33 -8.05 -3.02
C ARG A 155 1.03 -8.86 -3.13
N HIS A 156 -0.11 -8.18 -3.18
CA HIS A 156 -1.41 -8.83 -3.31
C HIS A 156 -1.52 -9.64 -4.62
N ALA A 157 -1.09 -9.06 -5.75
CA ALA A 157 -1.12 -9.72 -7.05
C ALA A 157 -0.16 -10.93 -7.18
N LEU A 158 0.80 -11.06 -6.25
CA LEU A 158 1.69 -12.22 -6.12
C LEU A 158 1.14 -13.30 -5.18
N GLY A 159 -0.11 -13.16 -4.72
CA GLY A 159 -0.75 -14.12 -3.82
C GLY A 159 -0.46 -13.84 -2.35
N ASP A 160 -0.41 -12.55 -1.97
CA ASP A 160 -0.21 -12.09 -0.58
C ASP A 160 1.09 -12.60 0.08
N VAL A 161 2.11 -12.87 -0.74
CA VAL A 161 3.45 -13.24 -0.28
C VAL A 161 4.23 -12.01 0.20
N PRO A 162 4.99 -12.09 1.30
CA PRO A 162 5.86 -10.98 1.72
C PRO A 162 6.87 -10.61 0.63
N LEU A 163 7.07 -9.31 0.39
CA LEU A 163 8.13 -8.81 -0.47
C LEU A 163 9.26 -8.27 0.41
N THR A 164 10.49 -8.77 0.22
CA THR A 164 11.63 -8.30 1.01
C THR A 164 12.28 -7.10 0.33
N VAL A 165 12.10 -5.91 0.92
CA VAL A 165 12.86 -4.71 0.50
C VAL A 165 14.26 -4.77 1.13
N SER A 166 15.31 -4.80 0.30
CA SER A 166 16.70 -4.78 0.78
C SER A 166 17.24 -3.36 0.91
N SER A 167 16.78 -2.44 0.04
CA SER A 167 17.22 -1.05 -0.03
C SER A 167 16.10 -0.17 -0.61
N GLY A 168 16.02 1.08 -0.16
CA GLY A 168 15.02 2.07 -0.57
C GLY A 168 15.67 3.44 -0.75
N PHE A 169 15.27 4.46 0.01
CA PHE A 169 15.96 5.76 0.01
C PHE A 169 17.46 5.61 0.30
N ARG A 170 18.27 6.32 -0.49
CA ARG A 170 19.70 6.51 -0.23
C ARG A 170 20.02 8.00 -0.31
N SER A 171 20.72 8.53 0.68
CA SER A 171 21.43 9.81 0.55
C SER A 171 22.57 9.69 -0.46
N TYR A 172 23.16 10.79 -0.91
CA TYR A 172 24.38 10.76 -1.73
C TYR A 172 25.52 9.98 -1.06
N ALA A 173 25.67 10.09 0.27
CA ALA A 173 26.67 9.34 1.01
C ALA A 173 26.42 7.83 0.95
N CYS A 174 25.19 7.38 1.24
CA CYS A 174 24.81 5.97 1.15
C CYS A 174 24.89 5.44 -0.29
N ASN A 175 24.47 6.24 -1.27
CA ASN A 175 24.51 5.84 -2.68
C ASN A 175 25.95 5.69 -3.18
N SER A 176 26.85 6.61 -2.80
CA SER A 176 28.29 6.52 -3.11
C SER A 176 28.94 5.30 -2.44
N ALA A 177 28.57 5.01 -1.18
CA ALA A 177 29.12 3.87 -0.44
C ALA A 177 28.84 2.51 -1.08
N VAL A 178 27.75 2.39 -1.86
CA VAL A 178 27.41 1.18 -2.63
C VAL A 178 27.82 1.27 -4.11
N GLY A 179 28.55 2.31 -4.51
CA GLY A 179 28.96 2.53 -5.91
C GLY A 179 27.79 2.85 -6.85
N GLY A 180 26.69 3.40 -6.33
CA GLY A 180 25.49 3.71 -7.09
C GLY A 180 25.69 4.86 -8.10
N SER A 181 24.89 4.84 -9.17
CA SER A 181 24.88 5.91 -10.18
C SER A 181 24.54 7.28 -9.59
N SER A 182 25.10 8.35 -10.16
CA SER A 182 24.76 9.75 -9.82
C SER A 182 23.32 10.11 -10.19
N THR A 183 22.69 9.38 -11.11
CA THR A 183 21.30 9.56 -11.54
C THR A 183 20.33 8.58 -10.86
N SER A 184 20.80 7.84 -9.85
CA SER A 184 20.03 6.81 -9.14
C SER A 184 18.70 7.32 -8.59
N ARG A 185 17.61 6.59 -8.87
CA ARG A 185 16.27 6.87 -8.34
C ARG A 185 16.15 6.72 -6.83
N HIS A 186 17.06 5.98 -6.19
CA HIS A 186 17.11 5.90 -4.72
C HIS A 186 17.38 7.26 -4.04
N LEU A 187 18.06 8.18 -4.73
CA LEU A 187 18.31 9.55 -4.26
C LEU A 187 17.02 10.38 -4.16
N TYR A 188 15.97 9.98 -4.89
CA TYR A 188 14.68 10.67 -4.97
C TYR A 188 13.62 10.04 -4.06
N GLY A 189 13.95 8.93 -3.38
CA GLY A 189 13.03 8.16 -2.54
C GLY A 189 11.97 7.39 -3.33
N ASP A 190 12.11 7.24 -4.64
CA ASP A 190 11.12 6.59 -5.50
C ASP A 190 11.61 5.28 -6.12
N ALA A 191 12.56 4.62 -5.46
CA ALA A 191 13.09 3.32 -5.84
C ALA A 191 13.12 2.35 -4.65
N ALA A 192 13.02 1.06 -4.97
CA ALA A 192 13.21 -0.03 -4.02
C ALA A 192 13.96 -1.20 -4.69
N ASP A 193 14.88 -1.80 -3.94
CA ASP A 193 15.55 -3.04 -4.31
C ASP A 193 14.85 -4.20 -3.60
N LEU A 194 14.40 -5.18 -4.37
CA LEU A 194 13.66 -6.35 -3.89
C LEU A 194 14.53 -7.60 -3.98
N THR A 195 14.49 -8.44 -2.94
CA THR A 195 15.29 -9.66 -2.85
C THR A 195 14.45 -10.83 -2.30
N GLY A 196 15.06 -12.01 -2.26
CA GLY A 196 14.42 -13.18 -1.63
C GLY A 196 13.34 -13.83 -2.51
N SER A 197 12.18 -14.06 -1.93
CA SER A 197 11.02 -14.71 -2.58
C SER A 197 9.88 -13.70 -2.76
N PRO A 198 9.12 -13.72 -3.88
CA PRO A 198 9.30 -14.55 -5.08
C PRO A 198 10.63 -14.34 -5.80
N THR A 199 10.95 -15.22 -6.77
CA THR A 199 12.21 -15.12 -7.52
C THR A 199 12.38 -13.73 -8.15
N LEU A 200 13.62 -13.29 -8.33
CA LEU A 200 13.93 -11.98 -8.94
C LEU A 200 13.24 -11.80 -10.30
N CYS A 201 13.26 -12.82 -11.15
CA CYS A 201 12.52 -12.75 -12.42
C CYS A 201 11.02 -12.64 -12.25
N ARG A 202 10.43 -13.30 -11.24
CA ARG A 202 9.00 -13.15 -10.98
C ARG A 202 8.67 -11.75 -10.48
N LEU A 203 9.50 -11.18 -9.61
CA LEU A 203 9.37 -9.80 -9.15
C LEU A 203 9.43 -8.82 -10.33
N ALA A 204 10.45 -8.92 -11.18
CA ALA A 204 10.64 -8.04 -12.33
C ALA A 204 9.47 -8.13 -13.33
N GLN A 205 9.01 -9.35 -13.63
CA GLN A 205 7.90 -9.56 -14.56
C GLN A 205 6.59 -8.99 -14.03
N GLN A 206 6.35 -9.10 -12.73
CA GLN A 206 5.14 -8.61 -12.09
C GLN A 206 5.15 -7.07 -12.00
N ALA A 207 6.30 -6.46 -11.69
CA ALA A 207 6.44 -5.00 -11.56
C ALA A 207 5.97 -4.23 -12.80
N ARG A 208 6.04 -4.84 -13.99
CA ARG A 208 5.56 -4.25 -15.26
C ARG A 208 4.11 -3.79 -15.22
N THR A 209 3.26 -4.46 -14.45
CA THR A 209 1.82 -4.16 -14.31
C THR A 209 1.46 -3.38 -13.04
N HIS A 210 2.44 -2.84 -12.33
CA HIS A 210 2.23 -2.08 -11.09
C HIS A 210 2.80 -0.66 -11.15
N GLY A 211 2.97 -0.12 -12.36
CA GLY A 211 3.26 1.29 -12.59
C GLY A 211 4.70 1.70 -12.30
N PHE A 212 5.63 0.75 -12.16
CA PHE A 212 7.07 1.02 -12.12
C PHE A 212 7.57 1.34 -13.53
N SER A 213 8.26 2.48 -13.69
CA SER A 213 8.80 2.91 -14.99
C SER A 213 10.23 2.48 -15.18
N GLU A 214 10.96 2.21 -14.12
CA GLU A 214 12.28 1.61 -14.17
C GLU A 214 12.23 0.24 -13.51
N ILE A 215 12.68 -0.80 -14.22
CA ILE A 215 12.75 -2.17 -13.73
C ILE A 215 14.07 -2.76 -14.20
N LEU A 216 14.97 -3.03 -13.26
CA LEU A 216 16.26 -3.64 -13.56
C LEU A 216 16.38 -4.95 -12.78
N GLY A 217 16.91 -5.99 -13.39
CA GLY A 217 16.99 -7.31 -12.76
C GLY A 217 17.97 -8.25 -13.43
N PRO A 218 17.84 -9.56 -13.19
CA PRO A 218 18.82 -10.53 -13.66
C PRO A 218 19.15 -10.42 -15.14
N GLY A 219 20.45 -10.37 -15.43
CA GLY A 219 21.04 -10.16 -16.74
C GLY A 219 21.40 -8.70 -17.05
N TYR A 220 20.86 -7.72 -16.33
CA TYR A 220 21.31 -6.33 -16.41
C TYR A 220 22.53 -6.10 -15.50
N PRO A 221 23.57 -5.35 -15.94
CA PRO A 221 24.79 -5.15 -15.15
C PRO A 221 24.50 -4.66 -13.72
N GLY A 222 25.06 -5.36 -12.73
CA GLY A 222 24.91 -5.03 -11.31
C GLY A 222 23.57 -5.41 -10.67
N HIS A 223 22.68 -6.13 -11.36
CA HIS A 223 21.31 -6.43 -10.88
C HIS A 223 20.98 -7.94 -10.92
N ASN A 224 21.98 -8.81 -10.75
CA ASN A 224 21.77 -10.27 -10.74
C ASN A 224 21.29 -10.82 -9.38
N ASP A 225 21.44 -10.05 -8.31
CA ASP A 225 21.15 -10.46 -6.93
C ASP A 225 19.94 -9.74 -6.31
N HIS A 226 19.33 -8.79 -7.04
CA HIS A 226 18.10 -8.09 -6.66
C HIS A 226 17.28 -7.71 -7.88
N THR A 227 16.02 -7.32 -7.66
CA THR A 227 15.19 -6.64 -8.64
C THR A 227 14.96 -5.21 -8.20
N HIS A 228 15.45 -4.27 -8.99
CA HIS A 228 15.25 -2.86 -8.79
C HIS A 228 13.93 -2.41 -9.44
N VAL A 229 13.14 -1.63 -8.71
CA VAL A 229 11.93 -0.99 -9.22
C VAL A 229 11.90 0.48 -8.85
N ALA A 230 11.55 1.36 -9.79
CA ALA A 230 11.45 2.80 -9.51
C ALA A 230 10.42 3.56 -10.35
N LEU A 231 10.20 4.83 -9.99
CA LEU A 231 9.28 5.76 -10.64
C LEU A 231 9.99 6.77 -11.58
N ASP A 232 11.04 6.36 -12.29
CA ASP A 232 11.80 7.20 -13.24
C ASP A 232 10.92 7.97 -14.27
N PRO A 233 11.15 9.28 -14.49
CA PRO A 233 10.51 10.06 -15.56
C PRO A 233 10.75 9.53 -16.99
N SER A 234 11.84 8.82 -17.23
CA SER A 234 12.26 8.21 -18.49
C SER A 234 12.13 6.68 -18.38
N PRO A 235 11.01 6.08 -18.83
CA PRO A 235 10.77 4.66 -18.63
C PRO A 235 11.82 3.78 -19.31
N TYR A 236 12.33 2.80 -18.56
CA TYR A 236 13.34 1.85 -19.03
C TYR A 236 13.27 0.54 -18.25
N TRP A 237 13.08 -0.58 -18.95
CA TRP A 237 13.07 -1.91 -18.34
C TRP A 237 14.17 -2.78 -18.96
N SER A 238 14.93 -3.50 -18.13
CA SER A 238 15.90 -4.48 -18.59
C SER A 238 16.15 -5.56 -17.54
N ALA A 239 15.79 -6.80 -17.86
CA ALA A 239 16.16 -7.98 -17.10
C ALA A 239 16.21 -9.17 -18.08
N PRO A 240 17.24 -9.25 -18.94
CA PRO A 240 17.22 -10.14 -20.10
C PRO A 240 17.14 -11.62 -19.71
N THR A 241 17.69 -12.03 -18.56
CA THR A 241 17.55 -13.40 -18.03
C THR A 241 16.10 -13.72 -17.63
N CYS A 242 15.27 -12.70 -17.44
CA CYS A 242 13.87 -12.79 -17.06
C CYS A 242 12.90 -12.58 -18.25
N GLY A 243 13.41 -12.39 -19.46
CA GLY A 243 12.61 -12.09 -20.65
C GLY A 243 12.02 -10.68 -20.67
N ILE A 244 12.74 -9.71 -20.10
CA ILE A 244 12.42 -8.28 -20.09
C ILE A 244 13.53 -7.50 -20.79
#